data_AF-A0A5J4WC98-F1
#
_entry.id   AF-A0A5J4WC98-F1
#
_cell.length_a   1.000
_cell.length_b   1.000
_cell.length_c   1.000
_cell.angle_alpha   90.00
_cell.angle_beta   90.00
_cell.angle_gamma   90.00
#
_symmetry.space_group_name_H-M   'P 1'
#
loop_
_entity.id
_entity.type
_entity.pdbx_description
1 polymer ?
#
loop_
_entity_poly.entity_id
_entity_poly.type
_entity_poly.pdbx_seq_one_letter_code
_entity_poly.pdbx_strand_id
1 'polypeptide(L)'
;MLLLFFSICEFRIFNQLLLVFILTAFSSSKKDHIGYTRNLLETRSNDDALLKHQKYTVGTDGGIYYNQPEYDKYEYDELDINSDKQFPPLQEGNDETSDQFRLIKEDDVDYLKASQKLQFDFYNCGVLSVSIINGEYALYGFSAYANHNANITPSIIYGVESLPDKIYRTYEDYLDGQVTEDYFSGRGCSDDQDLYRIGFEFGGVVSSDCISNKAILPESDQPSQPNQCEIGIPFVKYLEGFKLWSFQYFTVEQFKRVLSRVGVAFGYIWLYFGGPTSAIRENIIFLGWEIVDDIESWIVAEQVYTEEVDGVNYYYDYHYEVNKIPMYPEGIVIQEFTGYVLYCDSDICPKPQIPDPIYCEDYPDDETCVPYEEPITYCEVDQYDDCECPEDTTFTQECKEYQKGQPIIPDKCKTITIETSLQDCPCPTTPAELEKDPRKDICAPQDVPKGASGSIHTMLSLNVAVLVLPFVMLLC
;
A
#
# COMPACT_ATOMS: atom_id res chain seq x y z
N MET A 1 38.26 50.38 -48.48
CA MET A 1 38.71 48.98 -48.31
C MET A 1 39.58 48.74 -47.07
N LEU A 2 40.14 49.77 -46.41
CA LEU A 2 40.90 49.62 -45.15
C LEU A 2 40.06 49.75 -43.86
N LEU A 3 38.80 50.18 -43.93
CA LEU A 3 37.90 50.31 -42.77
C LEU A 3 37.07 49.04 -42.47
N LEU A 4 37.08 48.04 -43.35
CA LEU A 4 36.38 46.76 -43.14
C LEU A 4 37.23 45.70 -42.44
N PHE A 5 38.54 45.90 -42.35
CA PHE A 5 39.45 44.95 -41.68
C PHE A 5 39.54 45.16 -40.16
N PHE A 6 39.22 46.34 -39.64
CA PHE A 6 39.21 46.57 -38.19
C PHE A 6 37.98 45.99 -37.49
N SER A 7 36.84 45.85 -38.18
CA SER A 7 35.59 45.37 -37.57
C SER A 7 35.54 43.84 -37.36
N ILE A 8 36.28 43.06 -38.16
CA ILE A 8 36.27 41.58 -38.05
C ILE A 8 37.21 41.07 -36.94
N CYS A 9 38.24 41.85 -36.60
CA CYS A 9 39.20 41.44 -35.56
C CYS A 9 38.65 41.65 -34.13
N GLU A 10 37.87 42.71 -33.89
CA GLU A 10 37.25 42.96 -32.58
C GLU A 10 36.12 41.95 -32.26
N PHE A 11 35.39 41.48 -33.26
CA PHE A 11 34.30 40.52 -33.05
C PHE A 11 34.79 39.14 -32.58
N ARG A 12 36.00 38.73 -32.98
CA ARG A 12 36.59 37.45 -32.56
C ARG A 12 37.06 37.47 -31.11
N ILE A 13 37.62 38.60 -30.67
CA ILE A 13 38.07 38.77 -29.28
C ILE A 13 36.87 38.88 -28.34
N PHE A 14 35.80 39.56 -28.76
CA PHE A 14 34.58 39.67 -27.96
C PHE A 14 33.90 38.31 -27.76
N ASN A 15 33.82 37.47 -28.82
CA ASN A 15 33.25 36.13 -28.69
C ASN A 15 34.09 35.19 -27.81
N GLN A 16 35.42 35.26 -27.87
CA GLN A 16 36.27 34.44 -26.99
C GLN A 16 36.18 34.89 -25.53
N LEU A 17 36.13 36.20 -25.27
CA LEU A 17 35.94 36.72 -23.92
C LEU A 17 34.55 36.36 -23.38
N LEU A 18 33.50 36.48 -24.18
CA LEU A 18 32.15 36.07 -23.80
C LEU A 18 32.10 34.59 -23.44
N LEU A 19 32.76 33.72 -24.21
CA LEU A 19 32.83 32.28 -23.93
C LEU A 19 33.60 31.99 -22.64
N VAL A 20 34.68 32.72 -22.35
CA VAL A 20 35.41 32.63 -21.07
C VAL A 20 34.57 33.15 -19.90
N PHE A 21 33.80 34.22 -20.07
CA PHE A 21 32.89 34.73 -19.03
C PHE A 21 31.73 33.76 -18.77
N ILE A 22 31.17 33.16 -19.82
CA ILE A 22 30.14 32.12 -19.69
C ILE A 22 30.71 30.90 -18.95
N LEU A 23 31.88 30.40 -19.37
CA LEU A 23 32.52 29.25 -18.72
C LEU A 23 32.96 29.54 -17.28
N THR A 24 33.44 30.75 -16.97
CA THR A 24 33.82 31.12 -15.60
C THR A 24 32.61 31.36 -14.71
N ALA A 25 31.51 31.93 -15.23
CA ALA A 25 30.24 32.06 -14.51
C ALA A 25 29.61 30.70 -14.18
N PHE A 26 29.61 29.76 -15.13
CA PHE A 26 29.18 28.37 -14.87
C PHE A 26 30.13 27.65 -13.90
N SER A 27 31.43 27.93 -13.94
CA SER A 27 32.40 27.33 -13.01
C SER A 27 32.33 27.89 -11.59
N SER A 28 31.94 29.17 -11.39
CA SER A 28 31.80 29.73 -10.04
C SER A 28 30.49 29.33 -9.39
N SER A 29 29.38 29.29 -10.16
CA SER A 29 28.07 28.84 -9.65
C SER A 29 28.12 27.39 -9.15
N LYS A 30 28.88 26.51 -9.81
CA LYS A 30 28.97 25.09 -9.41
C LYS A 30 29.67 24.87 -8.06
N LYS A 31 30.60 25.76 -7.65
CA LYS A 31 31.35 25.60 -6.39
C LYS A 31 30.54 26.01 -5.15
N ASP A 32 29.69 27.04 -5.27
CA ASP A 32 28.91 27.54 -4.14
C ASP A 32 27.71 26.61 -3.83
N HIS A 33 27.14 25.94 -4.83
CA HIS A 33 26.07 24.96 -4.60
C HIS A 33 26.55 23.67 -3.93
N ILE A 34 27.74 23.17 -4.28
CA ILE A 34 28.31 21.95 -3.66
C ILE A 34 28.57 22.13 -2.16
N GLY A 35 28.97 23.34 -1.74
CA GLY A 35 29.20 23.65 -0.32
C GLY A 35 27.92 23.65 0.52
N TYR A 36 26.82 24.17 -0.03
CA TYR A 36 25.53 24.21 0.66
C TYR A 36 24.93 22.80 0.85
N THR A 37 24.98 21.96 -0.20
CA THR A 37 24.45 20.58 -0.12
C THR A 37 25.26 19.72 0.84
N ARG A 38 26.59 19.90 0.91
CA ARG A 38 27.44 19.16 1.85
C ARG A 38 27.13 19.50 3.31
N ASN A 39 26.94 20.78 3.64
CA ASN A 39 26.61 21.18 5.00
C ASN A 39 25.23 20.68 5.45
N LEU A 40 24.24 20.68 4.55
CA LEU A 40 22.91 20.08 4.81
C LEU A 40 23.00 18.59 5.15
N LEU A 41 23.78 17.83 4.36
CA LEU A 41 24.04 16.41 4.58
C LEU A 41 24.75 16.15 5.92
N GLU A 42 25.79 16.94 6.25
CA GLU A 42 26.53 16.79 7.51
C GLU A 42 25.71 17.18 8.74
N THR A 43 24.80 18.15 8.63
CA THR A 43 23.90 18.50 9.75
C THR A 43 22.80 17.47 9.98
N ARG A 44 22.25 16.85 8.93
CA ARG A 44 21.16 15.85 9.05
C ARG A 44 21.64 14.43 9.32
N SER A 45 22.86 14.08 8.92
CA SER A 45 23.47 12.78 9.24
C SER A 45 23.61 12.52 10.74
N ASN A 46 23.44 13.54 11.59
CA ASN A 46 23.49 13.43 13.05
C ASN A 46 22.10 13.48 13.72
N ASP A 47 21.02 13.62 12.95
CA ASP A 47 19.68 13.50 13.52
C ASP A 47 19.42 12.02 13.83
N ASP A 48 19.04 11.76 15.07
CA ASP A 48 18.76 10.42 15.56
C ASP A 48 17.68 9.76 14.66
N ALA A 49 17.93 8.53 14.21
CA ALA A 49 17.01 7.78 13.35
C ALA A 49 15.86 7.19 14.20
N LEU A 50 14.99 8.08 14.66
CA LEU A 50 13.96 7.76 15.64
C LEU A 50 12.64 7.42 14.96
N LEU A 51 12.13 6.24 15.28
CA LEU A 51 10.70 5.93 15.13
C LEU A 51 9.93 6.64 16.25
N LYS A 52 8.80 7.26 15.93
CA LYS A 52 7.98 8.02 16.88
C LYS A 52 6.55 7.50 16.94
N HIS A 53 6.08 7.17 18.13
CA HIS A 53 4.70 6.77 18.40
C HIS A 53 4.05 7.74 19.38
N GLN A 54 2.80 8.12 19.13
CA GLN A 54 2.07 9.02 20.03
C GLN A 54 1.87 8.34 21.39
N LYS A 55 2.46 8.92 22.43
CA LYS A 55 2.43 8.34 23.77
C LYS A 55 1.03 8.47 24.39
N TYR A 56 0.50 7.36 24.88
CA TYR A 56 -0.68 7.32 25.73
C TYR A 56 -0.55 6.29 26.84
N THR A 57 -1.41 6.40 27.84
CA THR A 57 -1.54 5.42 28.92
C THR A 57 -2.93 4.81 28.92
N VAL A 58 -3.03 3.52 29.25
CA VAL A 58 -4.31 2.85 29.45
C VAL A 58 -4.61 2.89 30.95
N GLY A 59 -5.68 3.58 31.32
CA GLY A 59 -6.13 3.69 32.70
C GLY A 59 -6.69 2.37 33.23
N THR A 60 -6.81 2.27 34.56
CA THR A 60 -7.42 1.09 35.21
C THR A 60 -8.89 0.90 34.88
N ASP A 61 -9.55 1.92 34.34
CA ASP A 61 -10.93 1.86 33.86
C ASP A 61 -11.03 1.48 32.37
N GLY A 62 -9.92 1.14 31.73
CA GLY A 62 -9.85 0.79 30.32
C GLY A 62 -9.84 2.01 29.37
N GLY A 63 -9.88 3.23 29.89
CA GLY A 63 -9.79 4.45 29.07
C GLY A 63 -8.36 4.72 28.58
N ILE A 64 -8.24 5.47 27.49
CA ILE A 64 -6.97 5.93 26.94
C ILE A 64 -6.75 7.40 27.33
N TYR A 65 -5.54 7.73 27.77
CA TYR A 65 -5.18 9.05 28.24
C TYR A 65 -3.89 9.54 27.58
N TYR A 66 -4.02 10.56 26.75
CA TYR A 66 -2.91 11.33 26.18
C TYR A 66 -2.53 12.44 27.16
N ASN A 67 -1.25 12.50 27.55
CA ASN A 67 -0.75 13.58 28.39
C ASN A 67 0.28 14.38 27.58
N GLN A 68 -0.05 15.64 27.27
CA GLN A 68 0.75 16.58 26.51
C GLN A 68 1.17 17.74 27.43
N PRO A 69 2.12 17.52 28.37
CA PRO A 69 2.40 18.46 29.45
C PRO A 69 3.18 19.72 29.04
N GLU A 70 3.67 19.85 27.80
CA GLU A 70 4.33 21.05 27.27
C GLU A 70 4.56 20.87 25.76
N TYR A 71 4.58 21.96 24.99
CA TYR A 71 4.83 21.92 23.54
C TYR A 71 6.12 21.12 23.21
N ASP A 72 5.95 20.08 22.39
CA ASP A 72 6.94 19.29 21.63
C ASP A 72 7.76 18.18 22.31
N LYS A 73 8.14 18.23 23.60
CA LYS A 73 9.21 17.32 24.07
C LYS A 73 8.77 15.94 24.58
N TYR A 74 7.53 15.77 25.03
CA TYR A 74 7.10 14.54 25.73
C TYR A 74 5.92 13.82 25.08
N GLU A 75 5.60 14.20 23.84
CA GLU A 75 4.42 13.71 23.14
C GLU A 75 4.62 12.32 22.55
N TYR A 76 5.86 11.96 22.24
CA TYR A 76 6.17 10.73 21.51
C TYR A 76 7.02 9.77 22.36
N ASP A 77 6.71 8.48 22.26
CA ASP A 77 7.69 7.44 22.52
C ASP A 77 8.64 7.38 21.31
N GLU A 78 9.94 7.35 21.56
CA GLU A 78 10.97 7.37 20.52
C GLU A 78 11.82 6.10 20.60
N LEU A 79 12.03 5.43 19.48
CA LEU A 79 12.89 4.25 19.36
C LEU A 79 13.98 4.48 18.33
N ASP A 80 15.22 4.23 18.69
CA ASP A 80 16.37 4.36 17.78
C ASP A 80 16.52 3.10 16.93
N ILE A 81 16.26 3.22 15.63
CA ILE A 81 16.38 2.11 14.66
C ILE A 81 17.82 1.61 14.52
N ASN A 82 18.81 2.36 15.01
CA ASN A 82 20.21 1.94 15.04
C ASN A 82 20.52 0.94 16.18
N SER A 83 19.58 0.74 17.11
CA SER A 83 19.75 -0.20 18.22
C SER A 83 19.58 -1.65 17.77
N ASP A 84 20.68 -2.30 17.37
CA ASP A 84 20.66 -3.72 16.94
C ASP A 84 20.11 -4.69 18.00
N LYS A 85 20.21 -4.31 19.28
CA LYS A 85 19.63 -5.08 20.38
C LYS A 85 18.11 -5.02 20.39
N GLN A 86 17.56 -3.85 20.07
CA GLN A 86 16.11 -3.64 20.03
C GLN A 86 15.51 -4.13 18.72
N PHE A 87 16.23 -3.93 17.61
CA PHE A 87 15.79 -4.25 16.27
C PHE A 87 16.73 -5.27 15.62
N PRO A 88 16.70 -6.55 16.02
CA PRO A 88 17.43 -7.59 15.31
C PRO A 88 16.87 -7.75 13.88
N PRO A 89 17.68 -8.24 12.91
CA PRO A 89 17.17 -8.56 11.57
C PRO A 89 15.98 -9.51 11.64
N LEU A 90 14.97 -9.26 10.80
CA LEU A 90 13.78 -10.10 10.69
C LEU A 90 14.11 -11.48 10.10
N GLN A 91 15.11 -11.53 9.21
CA GLN A 91 15.62 -12.73 8.57
C GLN A 91 17.06 -12.98 9.04
N GLU A 92 17.35 -14.19 9.52
CA GLU A 92 18.72 -14.53 9.88
C GLU A 92 19.61 -14.51 8.64
N GLY A 93 20.70 -13.73 8.70
CA GLY A 93 21.66 -13.60 7.59
C GLY A 93 21.27 -12.58 6.51
N ASN A 94 20.08 -11.99 6.56
CA ASN A 94 19.68 -10.90 5.67
C ASN A 94 19.41 -9.61 6.47
N ASP A 95 20.19 -8.57 6.19
CA ASP A 95 20.10 -7.27 6.85
C ASP A 95 20.21 -6.13 5.82
N GLU A 96 20.38 -4.89 6.27
CA GLU A 96 20.51 -3.72 5.38
C GLU A 96 21.72 -3.78 4.41
N THR A 97 22.67 -4.69 4.63
CA THR A 97 23.86 -4.87 3.78
C THR A 97 23.69 -5.94 2.70
N SER A 98 22.58 -6.67 2.71
CA SER A 98 22.28 -7.70 1.71
C SER A 98 21.97 -7.09 0.34
N ASP A 99 22.41 -7.78 -0.73
CA ASP A 99 22.14 -7.39 -2.13
C ASP A 99 20.65 -7.41 -2.47
N GLN A 100 19.86 -8.17 -1.72
CA GLN A 100 18.41 -8.20 -1.82
C GLN A 100 17.77 -8.44 -0.46
N PHE A 101 16.57 -7.91 -0.30
CA PHE A 101 15.72 -8.17 0.84
C PHE A 101 14.26 -8.06 0.40
N ARG A 102 13.43 -9.04 0.72
CA ARG A 102 12.01 -9.06 0.35
C ARG A 102 11.16 -9.51 1.54
N LEU A 103 10.12 -8.74 1.85
CA LEU A 103 9.12 -9.09 2.86
C LEU A 103 7.97 -9.90 2.24
N ILE A 104 7.64 -9.60 0.98
CA ILE A 104 6.52 -10.14 0.22
C ILE A 104 7.04 -10.42 -1.20
N LYS A 105 6.70 -11.58 -1.76
CA LYS A 105 7.06 -11.90 -3.14
C LYS A 105 6.29 -11.01 -4.11
N GLU A 106 6.93 -10.64 -5.21
CA GLU A 106 6.33 -9.77 -6.22
C GLU A 106 5.03 -10.37 -6.78
N ASP A 107 5.05 -11.66 -7.11
CA ASP A 107 3.87 -12.39 -7.61
C ASP A 107 2.74 -12.50 -6.57
N ASP A 108 3.07 -12.48 -5.27
CA ASP A 108 2.03 -12.56 -4.22
C ASP A 108 1.20 -11.26 -4.16
N VAL A 109 1.80 -10.11 -4.52
CA VAL A 109 1.17 -8.80 -4.38
C VAL A 109 -0.13 -8.73 -5.16
N ASP A 110 -0.18 -9.26 -6.38
CA ASP A 110 -1.37 -9.25 -7.24
C ASP A 110 -2.52 -10.09 -6.70
N TYR A 111 -2.29 -10.96 -5.69
CA TYR A 111 -3.31 -11.78 -5.04
C TYR A 111 -3.71 -11.26 -3.65
N LEU A 112 -2.98 -10.28 -3.12
CA LEU A 112 -3.30 -9.72 -1.81
C LEU A 112 -4.60 -8.90 -1.90
N LYS A 113 -5.57 -9.20 -1.04
CA LYS A 113 -6.82 -8.43 -0.94
C LYS A 113 -6.56 -6.94 -0.72
N ALA A 114 -5.50 -6.59 0.00
CA ALA A 114 -5.09 -5.22 0.25
C ALA A 114 -4.53 -4.48 -0.99
N SER A 115 -4.13 -5.20 -2.04
CA SER A 115 -3.71 -4.63 -3.32
C SER A 115 -4.87 -4.55 -4.32
N GLN A 116 -5.96 -5.29 -4.11
CA GLN A 116 -7.07 -5.34 -5.05
C GLN A 116 -7.95 -4.09 -4.98
N LYS A 117 -8.65 -3.84 -6.09
CA LYS A 117 -9.76 -2.89 -6.16
C LYS A 117 -10.76 -3.13 -5.04
N LEU A 118 -11.21 -2.04 -4.41
CA LEU A 118 -12.11 -2.07 -3.26
C LEU A 118 -13.55 -2.43 -3.65
N GLN A 119 -14.00 -2.03 -4.85
CA GLN A 119 -15.36 -2.28 -5.34
C GLN A 119 -16.47 -1.70 -4.42
N PHE A 120 -16.21 -0.55 -3.80
CA PHE A 120 -17.23 0.22 -3.07
C PHE A 120 -16.88 1.71 -3.00
N ASP A 121 -17.92 2.55 -2.88
CA ASP A 121 -17.76 3.99 -2.71
C ASP A 121 -17.47 4.33 -1.23
N PHE A 122 -16.20 4.55 -0.93
CA PHE A 122 -15.73 4.91 0.40
C PHE A 122 -15.80 6.42 0.70
N TYR A 123 -16.14 7.28 -0.26
CA TYR A 123 -16.19 8.75 -0.04
C TYR A 123 -17.31 9.17 0.91
N ASN A 124 -18.31 8.29 1.10
CA ASN A 124 -19.38 8.51 2.08
C ASN A 124 -18.90 8.43 3.53
N CYS A 125 -17.66 7.98 3.76
CA CYS A 125 -17.06 7.90 5.07
C CYS A 125 -15.65 8.53 5.06
N GLY A 126 -15.52 9.72 5.65
CA GLY A 126 -14.27 10.48 5.68
C GLY A 126 -13.11 9.69 6.25
N VAL A 127 -13.33 8.96 7.35
CA VAL A 127 -12.31 8.10 7.97
C VAL A 127 -11.81 7.00 7.02
N LEU A 128 -12.72 6.31 6.32
CA LEU A 128 -12.37 5.34 5.28
C LEU A 128 -11.60 6.00 4.14
N SER A 129 -12.13 7.11 3.62
CA SER A 129 -11.51 7.85 2.52
C SER A 129 -10.08 8.27 2.84
N VAL A 130 -9.83 8.79 4.04
CA VAL A 130 -8.48 9.19 4.47
C VAL A 130 -7.57 7.97 4.59
N SER A 131 -8.04 6.87 5.21
CA SER A 131 -7.23 5.66 5.36
C SER A 131 -6.80 5.04 4.03
N ILE A 132 -7.67 5.09 3.01
CA ILE A 132 -7.41 4.54 1.67
C ILE A 132 -6.50 5.49 0.88
N ILE A 133 -6.85 6.78 0.81
CA ILE A 133 -6.08 7.78 0.05
C ILE A 133 -4.67 7.95 0.62
N ASN A 134 -4.51 7.89 1.95
CA ASN A 134 -3.21 7.96 2.60
C ASN A 134 -2.52 6.58 2.70
N GLY A 135 -3.02 5.54 2.04
CA GLY A 135 -2.41 4.21 1.96
C GLY A 135 -2.23 3.43 3.28
N GLU A 136 -2.67 3.94 4.42
CA GLU A 136 -2.65 3.22 5.71
C GLU A 136 -3.53 1.97 5.67
N TYR A 137 -4.64 2.03 4.94
CA TYR A 137 -5.46 0.86 4.63
C TYR A 137 -4.62 -0.29 4.06
N ALA A 138 -3.77 -0.01 3.08
CA ALA A 138 -2.89 -1.01 2.51
C ALA A 138 -1.82 -1.43 3.51
N LEU A 139 -1.21 -0.49 4.25
CA LEU A 139 -0.21 -0.80 5.27
C LEU A 139 -0.68 -1.90 6.23
N TYR A 140 -1.89 -1.78 6.81
CA TYR A 140 -2.41 -2.81 7.72
C TYR A 140 -2.58 -4.18 7.04
N GLY A 141 -3.08 -4.21 5.79
CA GLY A 141 -3.27 -5.46 5.05
C GLY A 141 -1.95 -6.14 4.65
N PHE A 142 -1.01 -5.37 4.10
CA PHE A 142 0.33 -5.87 3.74
C PHE A 142 1.11 -6.29 5.00
N SER A 143 1.02 -5.55 6.10
CA SER A 143 1.64 -5.96 7.36
C SER A 143 1.00 -7.21 7.97
N ALA A 144 -0.32 -7.40 7.83
CA ALA A 144 -0.98 -8.64 8.27
C ALA A 144 -0.50 -9.85 7.46
N TYR A 145 -0.28 -9.68 6.15
CA TYR A 145 0.32 -10.73 5.32
C TYR A 145 1.77 -11.02 5.75
N ALA A 146 2.63 -10.00 5.85
CA ALA A 146 4.04 -10.18 6.24
C ALA A 146 4.21 -10.78 7.67
N ASN A 147 3.33 -10.44 8.62
CA ASN A 147 3.44 -10.89 10.01
C ASN A 147 2.70 -12.18 10.33
N HIS A 148 1.58 -12.43 9.67
CA HIS A 148 0.67 -13.53 10.04
C HIS A 148 0.32 -14.43 8.85
N ASN A 149 0.90 -14.20 7.67
CA ASN A 149 0.49 -14.83 6.41
C ASN A 149 -1.04 -14.70 6.17
N ALA A 150 -1.61 -13.58 6.62
CA ALA A 150 -3.05 -13.32 6.58
C ALA A 150 -3.40 -12.41 5.41
N ASN A 151 -4.00 -12.98 4.37
CA ASN A 151 -4.48 -12.23 3.22
C ASN A 151 -5.85 -11.58 3.52
N ILE A 152 -5.81 -10.37 4.07
CA ILE A 152 -7.01 -9.62 4.48
C ILE A 152 -7.04 -8.21 3.88
N THR A 153 -8.25 -7.72 3.69
CA THR A 153 -8.59 -6.29 3.67
C THR A 153 -8.90 -5.85 5.10
N PRO A 154 -8.29 -4.79 5.67
CA PRO A 154 -8.62 -4.35 7.03
C PRO A 154 -10.01 -3.74 7.11
N SER A 155 -10.72 -3.99 8.21
CA SER A 155 -11.98 -3.34 8.54
C SER A 155 -11.72 -2.05 9.31
N ILE A 156 -11.75 -0.91 8.62
CA ILE A 156 -11.61 0.43 9.24
C ILE A 156 -12.79 0.70 10.16
N ILE A 157 -13.97 0.21 9.80
CA ILE A 157 -15.18 0.28 10.63
C ILE A 157 -14.94 -0.41 11.97
N TYR A 158 -14.38 -1.63 11.98
CA TYR A 158 -14.00 -2.28 13.23
C TYR A 158 -12.98 -1.45 14.03
N GLY A 159 -12.00 -0.85 13.37
CA GLY A 159 -11.06 0.06 14.04
C GLY A 159 -11.78 1.21 14.76
N VAL A 160 -12.75 1.85 14.11
CA VAL A 160 -13.53 2.91 14.77
C VAL A 160 -14.38 2.36 15.93
N GLU A 161 -14.99 1.19 15.76
CA GLU A 161 -15.88 0.59 16.75
C GLU A 161 -15.16 -0.08 17.94
N SER A 162 -13.89 -0.46 17.78
CA SER A 162 -13.09 -1.12 18.82
C SER A 162 -12.57 -0.16 19.88
N LEU A 163 -12.73 1.15 19.69
CA LEU A 163 -12.29 2.18 20.61
C LEU A 163 -12.89 2.02 22.02
N PRO A 164 -12.10 2.27 23.09
CA PRO A 164 -12.65 2.32 24.44
C PRO A 164 -13.61 3.50 24.59
N ASP A 165 -14.56 3.41 25.52
CA ASP A 165 -15.57 4.47 25.75
C ASP A 165 -14.96 5.84 26.12
N LYS A 166 -13.76 5.82 26.71
CA LYS A 166 -13.10 7.01 27.24
C LYS A 166 -11.75 7.19 26.57
N ILE A 167 -11.59 8.28 25.86
CA ILE A 167 -10.32 8.70 25.27
C ILE A 167 -10.18 10.17 25.57
N TYR A 168 -9.21 10.51 26.42
CA TYR A 168 -9.01 11.88 26.88
C TYR A 168 -7.64 12.38 26.47
N ARG A 169 -7.56 13.68 26.18
CA ARG A 169 -6.28 14.41 26.18
C ARG A 169 -6.22 15.37 27.36
N THR A 170 -5.05 15.42 27.96
CA THR A 170 -4.69 16.38 29.00
C THR A 170 -3.54 17.25 28.49
N TYR A 171 -3.72 18.56 28.47
CA TYR A 171 -2.70 19.53 28.01
C TYR A 171 -2.71 20.78 28.91
N GLU A 172 -1.65 21.58 28.85
CA GLU A 172 -1.56 22.85 29.58
C GLU A 172 -2.06 24.02 28.71
N ASP A 173 -3.22 24.58 29.07
CA ASP A 173 -3.78 25.79 28.50
C ASP A 173 -3.22 27.04 29.21
N TYR A 174 -2.90 28.08 28.43
CA TYR A 174 -2.28 29.30 28.93
C TYR A 174 -3.14 30.07 29.95
N LEU A 175 -4.47 29.95 29.87
CA LEU A 175 -5.42 30.65 30.71
C LEU A 175 -5.96 29.76 31.85
N ASP A 176 -6.24 28.50 31.54
CA ASP A 176 -6.96 27.60 32.44
C ASP A 176 -6.06 26.57 33.15
N GLY A 177 -4.76 26.56 32.83
CA GLY A 177 -3.81 25.58 33.38
C GLY A 177 -4.04 24.20 32.75
N GLN A 178 -3.95 23.13 33.54
CA GLN A 178 -4.14 21.78 33.02
C GLN A 178 -5.61 21.51 32.66
N VAL A 179 -5.90 21.36 31.37
CA VAL A 179 -7.22 21.03 30.83
C VAL A 179 -7.25 19.55 30.48
N THR A 180 -8.38 18.87 30.75
CA THR A 180 -8.63 17.50 30.28
C THR A 180 -9.98 17.46 29.58
N GLU A 181 -10.00 16.96 28.36
CA GLU A 181 -11.17 16.89 27.51
C GLU A 181 -11.19 15.61 26.69
N ASP A 182 -12.35 15.26 26.12
CA ASP A 182 -12.47 14.16 25.17
C ASP A 182 -11.52 14.40 23.99
N TYR A 183 -10.78 13.37 23.60
CA TYR A 183 -9.82 13.45 22.51
C TYR A 183 -10.52 13.69 21.17
N PHE A 184 -11.65 13.01 20.98
CA PHE A 184 -12.48 13.13 19.78
C PHE A 184 -13.75 13.92 20.08
N SER A 185 -14.14 14.78 19.13
CA SER A 185 -15.39 15.53 19.25
C SER A 185 -16.63 14.68 18.95
N GLY A 186 -16.45 13.55 18.26
CA GLY A 186 -17.46 12.55 17.96
C GLY A 186 -16.84 11.18 17.67
N ARG A 187 -17.64 10.27 17.13
CA ARG A 187 -17.20 8.98 16.59
C ARG A 187 -17.95 8.72 15.30
N GLY A 188 -17.32 7.97 14.40
CA GLY A 188 -17.92 7.54 13.15
C GLY A 188 -17.20 8.12 11.95
N CYS A 189 -17.93 8.27 10.86
CA CYS A 189 -17.36 8.50 9.54
C CYS A 189 -16.81 9.92 9.29
N SER A 190 -17.23 10.90 10.08
CA SER A 190 -16.93 12.32 9.83
C SER A 190 -15.79 12.88 10.70
N ASP A 191 -15.10 12.02 11.44
CA ASP A 191 -14.10 12.43 12.45
C ASP A 191 -12.66 12.13 12.01
N ASP A 192 -11.72 12.29 12.94
CA ASP A 192 -10.28 12.15 12.76
C ASP A 192 -9.85 10.69 12.40
N GLN A 193 -8.83 10.57 11.57
CA GLN A 193 -8.18 9.30 11.20
C GLN A 193 -7.61 8.55 12.42
N ASP A 194 -7.28 9.27 13.49
CA ASP A 194 -6.78 8.66 14.73
C ASP A 194 -7.81 7.71 15.37
N LEU A 195 -9.10 7.80 15.01
CA LEU A 195 -10.12 6.85 15.46
C LEU A 195 -9.76 5.40 15.12
N TYR A 196 -9.51 5.08 13.84
CA TYR A 196 -9.19 3.67 13.49
C TYR A 196 -7.77 3.29 13.91
N ARG A 197 -6.83 4.25 13.93
CA ARG A 197 -5.45 3.97 14.34
C ARG A 197 -5.44 3.47 15.78
N ILE A 198 -5.95 4.26 16.72
CA ILE A 198 -6.03 3.87 18.14
C ILE A 198 -6.86 2.59 18.32
N GLY A 199 -7.94 2.47 17.55
CA GLY A 199 -8.77 1.27 17.57
C GLY A 199 -8.04 0.00 17.17
N PHE A 200 -7.16 0.07 16.18
CA PHE A 200 -6.31 -1.05 15.78
C PHE A 200 -5.19 -1.31 16.79
N GLU A 201 -4.57 -0.27 17.36
CA GLU A 201 -3.54 -0.45 18.39
C GLU A 201 -4.11 -1.13 19.65
N PHE A 202 -5.36 -0.82 20.00
CA PHE A 202 -6.03 -1.40 21.15
C PHE A 202 -6.67 -2.77 20.86
N GLY A 203 -7.30 -2.89 19.69
CA GLY A 203 -8.19 -4.00 19.35
C GLY A 203 -7.63 -5.02 18.38
N GLY A 204 -6.44 -4.80 17.82
CA GLY A 204 -5.93 -5.51 16.65
C GLY A 204 -6.65 -5.11 15.37
N VAL A 205 -6.33 -5.77 14.27
CA VAL A 205 -6.96 -5.60 12.96
C VAL A 205 -7.87 -6.79 12.67
N VAL A 206 -9.10 -6.54 12.23
CA VAL A 206 -10.06 -7.56 11.79
C VAL A 206 -10.31 -7.40 10.30
N SER A 207 -10.54 -8.51 9.59
CA SER A 207 -10.83 -8.49 8.16
C SER A 207 -12.18 -7.82 7.84
N SER A 208 -12.25 -7.10 6.72
CA SER A 208 -13.52 -6.54 6.23
C SER A 208 -14.52 -7.59 5.77
N ASP A 209 -14.10 -8.85 5.59
CA ASP A 209 -15.02 -9.97 5.37
C ASP A 209 -15.81 -10.30 6.65
N CYS A 210 -15.28 -9.94 7.82
CA CYS A 210 -15.90 -10.16 9.12
C CYS A 210 -16.80 -9.00 9.54
N ILE A 211 -16.28 -7.77 9.45
CA ILE A 211 -17.01 -6.52 9.73
C ILE A 211 -16.87 -5.61 8.52
N SER A 212 -17.98 -5.35 7.81
CA SER A 212 -17.90 -4.75 6.47
C SER A 212 -17.50 -3.27 6.50
N ASN A 213 -16.60 -2.86 5.59
CA ASN A 213 -16.36 -1.43 5.33
C ASN A 213 -17.52 -0.73 4.60
N LYS A 214 -18.53 -1.49 4.15
CA LYS A 214 -19.76 -0.94 3.56
C LYS A 214 -20.79 -0.52 4.63
N ALA A 215 -20.55 -0.87 5.90
CA ALA A 215 -21.45 -0.51 6.98
C ALA A 215 -21.45 1.01 7.19
N ILE A 216 -22.64 1.60 7.22
CA ILE A 216 -22.81 3.01 7.58
C ILE A 216 -22.80 3.09 9.11
N LEU A 217 -21.78 3.72 9.67
CA LEU A 217 -21.73 4.00 11.11
C LEU A 217 -22.79 5.03 11.48
N PRO A 218 -23.73 4.73 12.39
CA PRO A 218 -24.66 5.73 12.89
C PRO A 218 -23.90 6.84 13.64
N GLU A 219 -24.23 8.10 13.37
CA GLU A 219 -23.51 9.28 13.89
C GLU A 219 -23.60 9.47 15.42
N SER A 220 -24.45 8.74 16.14
CA SER A 220 -24.84 9.10 17.51
C SER A 220 -24.80 8.00 18.58
N ASP A 221 -24.59 6.75 18.21
CA ASP A 221 -24.67 5.65 19.17
C ASP A 221 -23.26 5.17 19.54
N GLN A 222 -23.02 4.94 20.83
CA GLN A 222 -21.77 4.34 21.30
C GLN A 222 -21.54 3.03 20.52
N PRO A 223 -20.44 2.92 19.76
CA PRO A 223 -20.23 1.73 18.97
C PRO A 223 -20.09 0.53 19.90
N SER A 224 -20.88 -0.51 19.66
CA SER A 224 -20.69 -1.77 20.35
C SER A 224 -19.39 -2.38 19.86
N GLN A 225 -18.39 -2.56 20.74
CA GLN A 225 -17.14 -3.25 20.40
C GLN A 225 -17.45 -4.64 19.81
N PRO A 226 -17.30 -4.83 18.49
CA PRO A 226 -17.71 -6.08 17.86
C PRO A 226 -16.83 -7.22 18.38
N ASN A 227 -17.46 -8.34 18.71
CA ASN A 227 -16.76 -9.54 19.17
C ASN A 227 -17.13 -10.79 18.36
N GLN A 228 -17.93 -10.61 17.31
CA GLN A 228 -18.40 -11.65 16.39
C GLN A 228 -18.52 -11.05 15.00
N CYS A 229 -18.27 -11.86 13.98
CA CYS A 229 -18.46 -11.45 12.58
C CYS A 229 -19.94 -11.46 12.20
N GLU A 230 -20.30 -10.64 11.21
CA GLU A 230 -21.66 -10.55 10.70
C GLU A 230 -22.15 -11.86 10.04
N ILE A 231 -21.23 -12.66 9.49
CA ILE A 231 -21.53 -13.80 8.60
C ILE A 231 -21.05 -15.18 9.08
N GLY A 232 -20.97 -15.41 10.40
CA GLY A 232 -20.65 -16.74 10.95
C GLY A 232 -19.22 -17.23 10.66
N ILE A 233 -18.37 -16.40 10.06
CA ILE A 233 -16.93 -16.64 9.99
C ILE A 233 -16.26 -16.37 11.34
N PRO A 234 -15.10 -17.00 11.63
CA PRO A 234 -14.40 -16.78 12.88
C PRO A 234 -13.96 -15.32 13.06
N PHE A 235 -14.19 -14.78 14.26
CA PHE A 235 -13.69 -13.46 14.63
C PHE A 235 -12.21 -13.56 15.00
N VAL A 236 -11.34 -13.23 14.04
CA VAL A 236 -9.88 -13.31 14.18
C VAL A 236 -9.30 -11.91 14.18
N LYS A 237 -8.47 -11.63 15.19
CA LYS A 237 -7.69 -10.41 15.31
C LYS A 237 -6.26 -10.68 14.86
N TYR A 238 -5.75 -9.82 13.99
CA TYR A 238 -4.37 -9.80 13.52
C TYR A 238 -3.66 -8.58 14.10
N LEU A 239 -2.33 -8.57 14.12
CA LEU A 239 -1.54 -7.41 14.55
C LEU A 239 -1.92 -6.89 15.96
N GLU A 240 -2.37 -7.77 16.87
CA GLU A 240 -2.65 -7.40 18.25
C GLU A 240 -1.35 -6.92 18.93
N GLY A 241 -1.40 -5.72 19.51
CA GLY A 241 -0.24 -5.08 20.16
C GLY A 241 0.67 -4.28 19.23
N PHE A 242 0.44 -4.31 17.91
CA PHE A 242 1.14 -3.44 16.98
C PHE A 242 0.67 -1.99 17.13
N LYS A 243 1.61 -1.07 17.00
CA LYS A 243 1.39 0.37 17.03
C LYS A 243 1.83 1.00 15.73
N LEU A 244 1.24 2.13 15.36
CA LEU A 244 1.64 2.91 14.18
C LEU A 244 2.75 3.89 14.55
N TRP A 245 3.96 3.61 14.10
CA TRP A 245 5.13 4.44 14.33
C TRP A 245 5.41 5.27 13.08
N SER A 246 5.70 6.56 13.27
CA SER A 246 6.12 7.45 12.21
C SER A 246 7.64 7.56 12.15
N PHE A 247 8.18 7.85 10.98
CA PHE A 247 9.58 8.20 10.77
C PHE A 247 9.65 9.38 9.80
N GLN A 248 10.67 10.23 9.92
CA GLN A 248 10.82 11.42 9.11
C GLN A 248 12.27 11.61 8.66
N TYR A 249 12.44 11.93 7.38
CA TYR A 249 13.73 12.26 6.76
C TYR A 249 14.82 11.18 6.91
N PHE A 250 14.43 9.90 6.92
CA PHE A 250 15.40 8.81 6.98
C PHE A 250 16.22 8.75 5.70
N THR A 251 17.51 8.46 5.81
CA THR A 251 18.39 8.16 4.66
C THR A 251 18.09 6.76 4.09
N VAL A 252 18.66 6.45 2.92
CA VAL A 252 18.56 5.11 2.30
C VAL A 252 18.97 4.00 3.27
N GLU A 253 20.10 4.13 3.95
CA GLU A 253 20.61 3.11 4.88
C GLU A 253 19.71 2.95 6.12
N GLN A 254 19.26 4.07 6.70
CA GLN A 254 18.33 4.04 7.83
C GLN A 254 16.99 3.41 7.42
N PHE A 255 16.52 3.67 6.20
CA PHE A 255 15.28 3.13 5.70
C PHE A 255 15.37 1.64 5.35
N LYS A 256 16.50 1.16 4.80
CA LYS A 256 16.76 -0.29 4.68
C LYS A 256 16.68 -0.99 6.03
N ARG A 257 17.21 -0.38 7.10
CA ARG A 257 17.08 -0.91 8.47
C ARG A 257 15.64 -1.01 8.93
N VAL A 258 14.79 -0.02 8.60
CA VAL A 258 13.36 -0.10 8.88
C VAL A 258 12.76 -1.35 8.21
N LEU A 259 13.02 -1.56 6.93
CA LEU A 259 12.48 -2.71 6.20
C LEU A 259 13.02 -4.05 6.72
N SER A 260 14.34 -4.15 6.97
CA SER A 260 14.97 -5.41 7.38
C SER A 260 14.77 -5.79 8.84
N ARG A 261 14.33 -4.87 9.69
CA ARG A 261 14.24 -5.09 11.14
C ARG A 261 12.86 -4.81 11.73
N VAL A 262 12.01 -4.06 11.03
CA VAL A 262 10.64 -3.74 11.48
C VAL A 262 9.60 -4.41 10.58
N GLY A 263 9.69 -4.20 9.27
CA GLY A 263 8.82 -4.84 8.29
C GLY A 263 8.32 -3.86 7.25
N VAL A 264 7.11 -4.12 6.73
CA VAL A 264 6.50 -3.31 5.66
C VAL A 264 6.36 -1.86 6.13
N ALA A 265 6.72 -0.93 5.26
CA ALA A 265 6.60 0.49 5.51
C ALA A 265 5.72 1.16 4.45
N PHE A 266 4.97 2.16 4.87
CA PHE A 266 4.25 3.07 3.99
C PHE A 266 4.93 4.43 4.03
N GLY A 267 5.06 5.14 2.90
CA GLY A 267 5.53 6.51 2.96
C GLY A 267 5.81 7.21 1.63
N TYR A 268 6.63 8.24 1.75
CA TYR A 268 6.99 9.19 0.71
C TYR A 268 8.49 9.14 0.44
N ILE A 269 8.86 9.27 -0.82
CA ILE A 269 10.26 9.45 -1.25
C ILE A 269 10.47 10.92 -1.60
N TRP A 270 11.36 11.58 -0.86
CA TRP A 270 11.82 12.93 -1.15
C TRP A 270 13.11 12.86 -1.96
N LEU A 271 13.07 13.39 -3.19
CA LEU A 271 14.18 13.35 -4.14
C LEU A 271 14.73 14.76 -4.37
N TYR A 272 15.99 15.01 -4.00
CA TYR A 272 16.64 16.33 -4.13
C TYR A 272 17.67 16.38 -5.27
N PHE A 273 17.44 17.27 -6.25
CA PHE A 273 18.24 17.40 -7.48
C PHE A 273 19.26 18.56 -7.42
N GLY A 274 20.17 18.60 -6.45
CA GLY A 274 21.29 19.58 -6.39
C GLY A 274 20.93 21.07 -6.52
N GLY A 275 19.65 21.42 -6.43
CA GLY A 275 19.02 22.69 -6.74
C GLY A 275 17.71 22.83 -5.97
N PRO A 276 16.90 23.90 -6.20
CA PRO A 276 15.71 24.17 -5.40
C PRO A 276 14.52 23.23 -5.70
N THR A 277 14.66 22.35 -6.68
CA THR A 277 13.60 21.42 -7.08
C THR A 277 13.73 20.10 -6.32
N SER A 278 12.66 19.72 -5.64
CA SER A 278 12.44 18.37 -5.13
C SER A 278 11.34 17.68 -5.94
N ALA A 279 11.45 16.37 -6.12
CA ALA A 279 10.32 15.54 -6.52
C ALA A 279 9.87 14.72 -5.31
N ILE A 280 8.56 14.45 -5.24
CA ILE A 280 7.96 13.62 -4.21
C ILE A 280 7.25 12.48 -4.94
N ARG A 281 7.48 11.26 -4.48
CA ARG A 281 6.58 10.14 -4.78
C ARG A 281 5.81 9.81 -3.52
N GLU A 282 4.50 9.69 -3.66
CA GLU A 282 3.56 9.57 -2.55
C GLU A 282 2.86 8.21 -2.58
N ASN A 283 2.33 7.82 -1.42
CA ASN A 283 1.49 6.64 -1.25
C ASN A 283 2.12 5.31 -1.66
N ILE A 284 3.37 5.10 -1.24
CA ILE A 284 4.16 3.90 -1.59
C ILE A 284 4.16 2.92 -0.41
N ILE A 285 3.87 1.64 -0.70
CA ILE A 285 4.15 0.54 0.23
C ILE A 285 5.50 -0.09 -0.16
N PHE A 286 6.47 -0.06 0.75
CA PHE A 286 7.79 -0.62 0.53
C PHE A 286 7.83 -2.08 0.97
N LEU A 287 8.22 -2.95 0.04
CA LEU A 287 8.21 -4.40 0.19
C LEU A 287 9.62 -4.98 0.32
N GLY A 288 10.64 -4.23 -0.11
CA GLY A 288 12.02 -4.70 -0.11
C GLY A 288 12.94 -3.88 -1.03
N TRP A 289 14.08 -4.46 -1.35
CA TRP A 289 15.01 -3.97 -2.37
C TRP A 289 15.77 -5.11 -3.04
N GLU A 290 16.39 -4.81 -4.17
CA GLU A 290 17.30 -5.71 -4.86
C GLU A 290 18.33 -4.94 -5.69
N ILE A 291 19.46 -5.59 -5.96
CA ILE A 291 20.47 -5.14 -6.91
C ILE A 291 20.38 -6.02 -8.16
N VAL A 292 20.02 -5.41 -9.29
CA VAL A 292 19.96 -6.08 -10.61
C VAL A 292 20.77 -5.26 -11.60
N ASP A 293 21.72 -5.89 -12.30
CA ASP A 293 22.61 -5.23 -13.27
C ASP A 293 23.32 -3.99 -12.70
N ASP A 294 23.86 -4.10 -11.48
CA ASP A 294 24.48 -3.02 -10.70
C ASP A 294 23.55 -1.83 -10.38
N ILE A 295 22.23 -1.99 -10.58
CA ILE A 295 21.21 -1.00 -10.22
C ILE A 295 20.49 -1.47 -8.97
N GLU A 296 20.72 -0.76 -7.87
CA GLU A 296 19.99 -0.96 -6.63
C GLU A 296 18.63 -0.26 -6.69
N SER A 297 17.56 -1.02 -6.48
CA SER A 297 16.18 -0.53 -6.58
C SER A 297 15.32 -0.97 -5.39
N TRP A 298 14.43 -0.09 -4.96
CA TRP A 298 13.32 -0.41 -4.09
C TRP A 298 12.30 -1.28 -4.82
N ILE A 299 11.77 -2.29 -4.15
CA ILE A 299 10.60 -3.04 -4.58
C ILE A 299 9.41 -2.46 -3.82
N VAL A 300 8.43 -1.94 -4.56
CA VAL A 300 7.31 -1.22 -3.96
C VAL A 300 5.98 -1.67 -4.56
N ALA A 301 4.91 -1.56 -3.77
CA ALA A 301 3.54 -1.52 -4.25
C ALA A 301 3.11 -0.05 -4.35
N GLU A 302 2.95 0.44 -5.58
CA GLU A 302 2.54 1.81 -5.88
C GLU A 302 1.01 1.89 -5.98
N GLN A 303 0.42 2.86 -5.31
CA GLN A 303 -1.02 3.06 -5.35
C GLN A 303 -1.44 3.61 -6.73
N VAL A 304 -2.32 2.88 -7.40
CA VAL A 304 -2.94 3.27 -8.67
C VAL A 304 -4.43 3.50 -8.41
N TYR A 305 -5.02 4.42 -9.17
CA TYR A 305 -6.48 4.64 -9.13
C TYR A 305 -7.09 4.47 -10.51
N THR A 306 -8.33 4.01 -10.53
CA THR A 306 -9.17 3.91 -11.71
C THR A 306 -10.47 4.67 -11.47
N GLU A 307 -10.95 5.39 -12.49
CA GLU A 307 -12.26 6.02 -12.45
C GLU A 307 -13.34 4.98 -12.71
N GLU A 308 -14.22 4.77 -11.74
CA GLU A 308 -15.36 3.86 -11.84
C GLU A 308 -16.67 4.65 -11.97
N VAL A 309 -17.60 4.11 -12.76
CA VAL A 309 -18.91 4.72 -13.02
C VAL A 309 -20.01 3.82 -12.47
N ASP A 310 -20.69 4.26 -11.42
CA ASP A 310 -21.90 3.61 -10.89
C ASP A 310 -23.12 4.50 -11.14
N GLY A 311 -23.82 4.22 -12.25
CA GLY A 311 -24.97 4.98 -12.70
C GLY A 311 -24.59 6.41 -13.12
N VAL A 312 -24.89 7.39 -12.26
CA VAL A 312 -24.55 8.82 -12.47
C VAL A 312 -23.40 9.30 -11.58
N ASN A 313 -22.93 8.44 -10.68
CA ASN A 313 -21.87 8.77 -9.75
C ASN A 313 -20.53 8.31 -10.32
N TYR A 314 -19.51 9.14 -10.12
CA TYR A 314 -18.11 8.84 -10.44
C TYR A 314 -17.36 8.76 -9.11
N TYR A 315 -16.58 7.69 -8.93
CA TYR A 315 -15.68 7.56 -7.80
C TYR A 315 -14.36 6.96 -8.26
N TYR A 316 -13.31 7.19 -7.50
CA TYR A 316 -12.00 6.57 -7.72
C TYR A 316 -11.93 5.27 -6.92
N ASP A 317 -11.63 4.17 -7.61
CA ASP A 317 -11.25 2.91 -6.97
C ASP A 317 -9.73 2.80 -6.97
N TYR A 318 -9.17 2.34 -5.85
CA TYR A 318 -7.73 2.30 -5.60
C TYR A 318 -7.28 0.85 -5.54
N HIS A 319 -6.13 0.56 -6.16
CA HIS A 319 -5.45 -0.73 -6.13
C HIS A 319 -3.94 -0.50 -6.10
N TYR A 320 -3.15 -1.56 -5.96
CA TYR A 320 -1.70 -1.45 -5.90
C TYR A 320 -1.05 -2.33 -6.96
N GLU A 321 -0.03 -1.79 -7.63
CA GLU A 321 0.76 -2.49 -8.64
C GLU A 321 2.23 -2.53 -8.18
N VAL A 322 2.93 -3.63 -8.45
CA VAL A 322 4.36 -3.70 -8.12
C VAL A 322 5.17 -2.84 -9.09
N ASN A 323 6.09 -2.05 -8.53
CA ASN A 323 7.02 -1.24 -9.28
C ASN A 323 8.42 -1.31 -8.67
N LYS A 324 9.43 -0.94 -9.47
CA LYS A 324 10.83 -0.86 -9.04
C LYS A 324 11.32 0.57 -9.18
N ILE A 325 11.84 1.13 -8.08
CA ILE A 325 12.32 2.51 -8.03
C ILE A 325 13.81 2.51 -7.74
N PRO A 326 14.68 2.96 -8.66
CA PRO A 326 16.12 3.08 -8.38
C PRO A 326 16.39 3.92 -7.15
N MET A 327 17.29 3.48 -6.27
CA MET A 327 17.67 4.24 -5.06
C MET A 327 18.50 5.48 -5.41
N TYR A 328 19.31 5.38 -6.46
CA TYR A 328 20.22 6.44 -6.90
C TYR A 328 19.96 6.85 -8.35
N PRO A 329 18.79 7.42 -8.68
CA PRO A 329 18.49 7.82 -10.04
C PRO A 329 19.40 9.00 -10.45
N GLU A 330 19.73 9.07 -11.74
CA GLU A 330 20.70 10.04 -12.26
C GLU A 330 20.30 11.49 -11.91
N GLY A 331 21.25 12.25 -11.34
CA GLY A 331 21.04 13.66 -10.97
C GLY A 331 20.47 13.89 -9.57
N ILE A 332 20.10 12.83 -8.83
CA ILE A 332 19.75 12.93 -7.41
C ILE A 332 21.00 13.01 -6.55
N VAL A 333 20.94 13.91 -5.57
CA VAL A 333 22.01 14.09 -4.58
C VAL A 333 21.60 13.50 -3.23
N ILE A 334 20.31 13.56 -2.89
CA ILE A 334 19.78 13.08 -1.61
C ILE A 334 18.42 12.43 -1.85
N GLN A 335 18.22 11.26 -1.26
CA GLN A 335 16.93 10.59 -1.14
C GLN A 335 16.60 10.46 0.35
N GLU A 336 15.43 10.97 0.75
CA GLU A 336 14.94 10.89 2.14
C GLU A 336 13.56 10.24 2.20
N PHE A 337 13.26 9.57 3.31
CA PHE A 337 12.03 8.83 3.52
C PHE A 337 11.26 9.36 4.73
N THR A 338 9.96 9.54 4.56
CA THR A 338 9.03 9.91 5.63
C THR A 338 7.82 9.01 5.52
N GLY A 339 7.27 8.52 6.62
CA GLY A 339 6.16 7.59 6.55
C GLY A 339 5.83 6.92 7.87
N TYR A 340 5.23 5.74 7.76
CA TYR A 340 4.73 4.95 8.87
C TYR A 340 5.12 3.47 8.76
N VAL A 341 5.30 2.82 9.90
CA VAL A 341 5.47 1.37 10.05
C VAL A 341 4.60 0.87 11.19
N LEU A 342 4.23 -0.41 11.12
CA LEU A 342 3.60 -1.09 12.24
C LEU A 342 4.68 -1.86 13.02
N TYR A 343 4.86 -1.51 14.29
CA TYR A 343 5.83 -2.15 15.16
C TYR A 343 5.23 -2.48 16.52
N CYS A 344 5.63 -3.63 17.05
CA CYS A 344 5.11 -4.22 18.26
C CYS A 344 6.28 -4.44 19.23
N ASP A 345 6.38 -3.60 20.26
CA ASP A 345 7.52 -3.54 21.19
C ASP A 345 7.42 -4.54 22.37
N SER A 346 6.64 -5.61 22.20
CA SER A 346 6.39 -6.61 23.25
C SER A 346 7.00 -7.97 22.88
N ASP A 347 7.48 -8.71 23.89
CA ASP A 347 7.93 -10.09 23.71
C ASP A 347 6.82 -11.04 23.20
N ILE A 348 5.55 -10.59 23.23
CA ILE A 348 4.37 -11.37 22.81
C ILE A 348 4.13 -11.24 21.29
N CYS A 349 4.82 -10.31 20.62
CA CYS A 349 4.54 -9.99 19.24
C CYS A 349 4.95 -11.12 18.28
N PRO A 350 4.07 -11.54 17.37
CA PRO A 350 4.43 -12.48 16.31
C PRO A 350 5.50 -11.84 15.43
N LYS A 351 6.56 -12.60 15.17
CA LYS A 351 7.59 -12.20 14.22
C LYS A 351 7.07 -12.40 12.79
N PRO A 352 7.47 -11.53 11.84
CA PRO A 352 7.29 -11.75 10.41
C PRO A 352 7.52 -13.20 9.99
N GLN A 353 6.51 -13.81 9.37
CA GLN A 353 6.65 -15.09 8.68
C GLN A 353 7.16 -14.80 7.29
N ILE A 354 8.47 -14.68 7.18
CA ILE A 354 9.10 -14.37 5.90
C ILE A 354 9.23 -15.68 5.13
N PRO A 355 8.79 -15.73 3.86
CA PRO A 355 9.02 -16.91 3.03
C PRO A 355 10.51 -17.23 2.98
N ASP A 356 10.84 -18.52 3.18
CA ASP A 356 12.23 -18.96 3.08
C ASP A 356 12.80 -18.53 1.72
N PRO A 357 13.99 -17.89 1.69
CA PRO A 357 14.66 -17.56 0.44
C PRO A 357 14.83 -18.85 -0.37
N ILE A 358 14.29 -18.85 -1.59
CA ILE A 358 14.45 -19.97 -2.52
C ILE A 358 15.90 -19.92 -3.02
N TYR A 359 16.81 -20.58 -2.30
CA TYR A 359 18.20 -20.73 -2.74
C TYR A 359 18.27 -21.78 -3.84
N CYS A 360 18.52 -21.35 -5.07
CA CYS A 360 18.76 -22.25 -6.21
C CYS A 360 20.17 -22.89 -6.20
N GLU A 361 20.99 -22.64 -5.17
CA GLU A 361 22.42 -23.01 -5.18
C GLU A 361 22.69 -24.51 -4.94
N ASP A 362 21.73 -25.27 -4.41
CA ASP A 362 21.97 -26.67 -4.03
C ASP A 362 21.85 -27.67 -5.20
N TYR A 363 21.38 -27.25 -6.38
CA TYR A 363 21.24 -28.13 -7.55
C TYR A 363 21.71 -27.45 -8.86
N PRO A 364 23.03 -27.24 -9.03
CA PRO A 364 23.58 -26.58 -10.22
C PRO A 364 23.40 -27.36 -11.54
N ASP A 365 23.01 -28.63 -11.49
CA ASP A 365 22.84 -29.50 -12.66
C ASP A 365 21.37 -29.91 -12.89
N ASP A 366 20.41 -29.37 -12.14
CA ASP A 366 19.00 -29.70 -12.34
C ASP A 366 18.36 -28.69 -13.32
N GLU A 367 18.22 -29.10 -14.58
CA GLU A 367 17.47 -28.38 -15.63
C GLU A 367 15.98 -28.14 -15.26
N THR A 368 15.51 -28.66 -14.11
CA THR A 368 14.16 -28.38 -13.58
C THR A 368 14.09 -27.21 -12.59
N CYS A 369 15.20 -26.51 -12.32
CA CYS A 369 15.14 -25.12 -11.85
C CYS A 369 14.71 -24.18 -12.99
N VAL A 370 13.55 -24.48 -13.57
CA VAL A 370 12.72 -23.49 -14.24
C VAL A 370 12.22 -22.57 -13.11
N PRO A 371 12.15 -21.23 -13.28
CA PRO A 371 11.35 -20.41 -12.37
C PRO A 371 10.03 -21.12 -12.15
N TYR A 372 9.57 -21.21 -10.91
CA TYR A 372 8.33 -21.90 -10.54
C TYR A 372 7.22 -21.56 -11.54
N GLU A 373 7.05 -22.40 -12.57
CA GLU A 373 5.86 -22.38 -13.39
C GLU A 373 4.83 -23.05 -12.49
N GLU A 374 3.92 -22.24 -11.96
CA GLU A 374 2.81 -22.71 -11.15
C GLU A 374 2.21 -23.97 -11.78
N PRO A 375 1.69 -24.92 -10.99
CA PRO A 375 0.73 -25.86 -11.56
C PRO A 375 -0.38 -25.03 -12.18
N ILE A 376 -0.45 -25.03 -13.51
CA ILE A 376 -1.48 -24.33 -14.29
C ILE A 376 -2.83 -24.93 -13.86
N THR A 377 -3.46 -24.37 -12.83
CA THR A 377 -4.82 -24.73 -12.40
C THR A 377 -5.88 -23.91 -13.11
N TYR A 378 -5.62 -23.57 -14.38
CA TYR A 378 -6.65 -23.16 -15.32
C TYR A 378 -6.37 -23.83 -16.66
N CYS A 379 -7.07 -24.94 -16.91
CA CYS A 379 -7.27 -25.36 -18.30
C CYS A 379 -8.10 -24.27 -18.96
N GLU A 380 -7.48 -23.43 -19.78
CA GLU A 380 -8.25 -22.58 -20.69
C GLU A 380 -9.11 -23.49 -21.58
N VAL A 381 -10.39 -23.13 -21.68
CA VAL A 381 -11.48 -23.98 -22.19
C VAL A 381 -11.30 -24.42 -23.66
N ASP A 382 -10.29 -23.91 -24.35
CA ASP A 382 -10.18 -23.98 -25.81
C ASP A 382 -8.99 -24.81 -26.36
N GLN A 383 -8.19 -25.48 -25.51
CA GLN A 383 -7.14 -26.42 -25.97
C GLN A 383 -7.10 -27.71 -25.12
N TYR A 384 -7.91 -28.71 -25.49
CA TYR A 384 -8.17 -29.90 -24.67
C TYR A 384 -7.51 -31.22 -25.12
N ASP A 385 -6.65 -31.21 -26.15
CA ASP A 385 -6.20 -32.49 -26.73
C ASP A 385 -4.95 -33.13 -26.09
N ASP A 386 -4.18 -32.44 -25.21
CA ASP A 386 -2.87 -32.95 -24.76
C ASP A 386 -2.56 -32.84 -23.24
N CYS A 387 -3.56 -32.81 -22.35
CA CYS A 387 -3.30 -32.84 -20.90
C CYS A 387 -3.30 -34.27 -20.32
N GLU A 388 -2.13 -34.81 -19.97
CA GLU A 388 -2.01 -36.05 -19.19
C GLU A 388 -2.23 -35.79 -17.69
N CYS A 389 -3.22 -36.46 -17.08
CA CYS A 389 -3.44 -36.38 -15.63
C CYS A 389 -2.33 -37.13 -14.87
N PRO A 390 -1.70 -36.54 -13.83
CA PRO A 390 -0.65 -37.19 -13.06
C PRO A 390 -1.16 -38.45 -12.33
N GLU A 391 -0.31 -39.49 -12.26
CA GLU A 391 -0.74 -40.86 -11.93
C GLU A 391 -0.96 -41.16 -10.44
N ASP A 392 -0.63 -40.27 -9.49
CA ASP A 392 -0.46 -40.71 -8.09
C ASP A 392 -1.09 -39.84 -6.98
N THR A 393 -2.32 -39.36 -7.16
CA THR A 393 -3.10 -38.78 -6.05
C THR A 393 -4.59 -39.09 -6.16
N THR A 394 -5.37 -38.87 -5.09
CA THR A 394 -6.85 -38.87 -5.13
C THR A 394 -7.42 -37.93 -6.20
N PHE A 395 -6.63 -36.94 -6.64
CA PHE A 395 -6.88 -36.02 -7.74
C PHE A 395 -6.97 -36.72 -9.12
N THR A 396 -6.31 -37.87 -9.30
CA THR A 396 -6.33 -38.63 -10.56
C THR A 396 -7.74 -39.15 -10.89
N GLN A 397 -8.61 -39.34 -9.88
CA GLN A 397 -9.97 -39.81 -10.10
C GLN A 397 -10.91 -38.67 -10.54
N GLU A 398 -10.76 -37.47 -9.96
CA GLU A 398 -11.50 -36.26 -10.37
C GLU A 398 -11.10 -35.80 -11.77
N CYS A 399 -9.80 -35.83 -12.09
CA CYS A 399 -9.28 -35.49 -13.42
C CYS A 399 -9.81 -36.46 -14.51
N LYS A 400 -9.92 -37.76 -14.20
CA LYS A 400 -10.49 -38.78 -15.11
C LYS A 400 -12.01 -38.68 -15.28
N GLU A 401 -12.73 -38.15 -14.31
CA GLU A 401 -14.17 -37.89 -14.42
C GLU A 401 -14.45 -36.61 -15.23
N TYR A 402 -13.61 -35.59 -15.10
CA TYR A 402 -13.69 -34.34 -15.87
C TYR A 402 -13.42 -34.54 -17.37
N GLN A 403 -12.44 -35.37 -17.74
CA GLN A 403 -12.16 -35.73 -19.14
C GLN A 403 -13.33 -36.44 -19.87
N LYS A 404 -14.33 -36.95 -19.14
CA LYS A 404 -15.54 -37.54 -19.75
C LYS A 404 -16.63 -36.52 -20.07
N GLY A 405 -16.38 -35.22 -19.87
CA GLY A 405 -17.35 -34.16 -20.15
C GLY A 405 -18.59 -34.19 -19.24
N GLN A 406 -18.49 -34.77 -18.04
CA GLN A 406 -19.55 -34.72 -17.05
C GLN A 406 -19.19 -33.66 -15.99
N PRO A 407 -20.07 -32.68 -15.71
CA PRO A 407 -19.83 -31.71 -14.66
C PRO A 407 -19.69 -32.43 -13.31
N ILE A 408 -18.64 -32.12 -12.56
CA ILE A 408 -18.46 -32.61 -11.19
C ILE A 408 -19.55 -31.93 -10.35
N ILE A 409 -20.61 -32.68 -10.07
CA ILE A 409 -21.64 -32.30 -9.11
C ILE A 409 -21.07 -32.68 -7.73
N PRO A 410 -20.78 -31.73 -6.82
CA PRO A 410 -20.35 -32.05 -5.47
C PRO A 410 -21.32 -33.07 -4.87
N ASP A 411 -20.83 -34.08 -4.15
CA ASP A 411 -21.68 -35.17 -3.61
C ASP A 411 -22.86 -34.64 -2.76
N LYS A 412 -22.70 -33.43 -2.21
CA LYS A 412 -23.73 -32.67 -1.48
C LYS A 412 -24.92 -32.22 -2.35
N CYS A 413 -24.75 -32.10 -3.66
CA CYS A 413 -25.79 -31.65 -4.60
C CYS A 413 -26.59 -32.80 -5.23
N LYS A 414 -26.36 -34.05 -4.80
CA LYS A 414 -27.20 -35.19 -5.22
C LYS A 414 -28.62 -35.15 -4.66
N THR A 415 -28.82 -34.48 -3.51
CA THR A 415 -30.14 -34.33 -2.87
C THR A 415 -30.37 -32.87 -2.48
N ILE A 416 -30.84 -32.07 -3.43
CA ILE A 416 -31.14 -30.66 -3.21
C ILE A 416 -32.52 -30.56 -2.54
N THR A 417 -32.64 -29.74 -1.50
CA THR A 417 -33.92 -29.33 -0.89
C THR A 417 -34.09 -27.82 -1.04
N ILE A 418 -35.26 -27.29 -0.67
CA ILE A 418 -35.52 -25.84 -0.70
C ILE A 418 -34.59 -25.05 0.24
N GLU A 419 -33.98 -25.71 1.23
CA GLU A 419 -33.05 -25.11 2.20
C GLU A 419 -31.57 -25.19 1.76
N THR A 420 -31.26 -25.88 0.65
CA THR A 420 -29.88 -26.01 0.17
C THR A 420 -29.35 -24.67 -0.34
N SER A 421 -28.29 -24.16 0.30
CA SER A 421 -27.63 -22.90 -0.02
C SER A 421 -27.22 -22.80 -1.50
N LEU A 422 -27.38 -21.62 -2.10
CA LEU A 422 -26.95 -21.34 -3.46
C LEU A 422 -25.42 -21.31 -3.61
N GLN A 423 -24.68 -21.08 -2.51
CA GLN A 423 -23.21 -21.19 -2.50
C GLN A 423 -22.74 -22.64 -2.56
N ASP A 424 -23.42 -23.55 -1.86
CA ASP A 424 -23.03 -24.97 -1.82
C ASP A 424 -23.40 -25.72 -3.11
N CYS A 425 -24.54 -25.35 -3.72
CA CYS A 425 -25.04 -25.94 -4.96
C CYS A 425 -25.62 -24.84 -5.86
N PRO A 426 -24.89 -24.39 -6.90
CA PRO A 426 -25.35 -23.35 -7.83
C PRO A 426 -26.66 -23.73 -8.52
N CYS A 427 -27.43 -22.72 -8.93
CA CYS A 427 -28.64 -22.93 -9.70
C CYS A 427 -28.31 -23.52 -11.09
N PRO A 428 -29.11 -24.47 -11.61
CA PRO A 428 -28.93 -24.96 -12.97
C PRO A 428 -29.12 -23.84 -13.99
N THR A 429 -28.25 -23.77 -14.99
CA THR A 429 -28.31 -22.75 -16.05
C THR A 429 -29.25 -23.15 -17.19
N THR A 430 -29.62 -24.44 -17.31
CA THR A 430 -30.53 -24.89 -18.34
C THR A 430 -32.00 -24.82 -17.87
N PRO A 431 -32.94 -24.28 -18.67
CA PRO A 431 -34.34 -24.18 -18.27
C PRO A 431 -34.99 -25.53 -17.89
N ALA A 432 -34.54 -26.61 -18.54
CA ALA A 432 -35.07 -27.96 -18.30
C ALA A 432 -34.60 -28.56 -16.96
N GLU A 433 -33.43 -28.17 -16.46
CA GLU A 433 -32.93 -28.58 -15.14
C GLU A 433 -33.40 -27.63 -14.05
N LEU A 434 -33.54 -26.34 -14.36
CA LEU A 434 -34.12 -25.35 -13.45
C LEU A 434 -35.55 -25.71 -13.04
N GLU A 435 -36.37 -26.22 -13.97
CA GLU A 435 -37.73 -26.72 -13.64
C GLU A 435 -37.74 -27.95 -12.71
N LYS A 436 -36.61 -28.67 -12.61
CA LYS A 436 -36.45 -29.83 -11.72
C LYS A 436 -35.80 -29.46 -10.38
N ASP A 437 -35.21 -28.28 -10.25
CA ASP A 437 -34.61 -27.82 -9.00
C ASP A 437 -35.73 -27.41 -8.02
N PRO A 438 -35.79 -28.00 -6.80
CA PRO A 438 -36.77 -27.60 -5.77
C PRO A 438 -36.70 -26.12 -5.38
N ARG A 439 -35.61 -25.43 -5.73
CA ARG A 439 -35.34 -24.01 -5.48
C ARG A 439 -35.63 -23.11 -6.68
N LYS A 440 -36.34 -23.60 -7.71
CA LYS A 440 -36.56 -22.86 -8.96
C LYS A 440 -37.07 -21.42 -8.79
N ASP A 441 -37.86 -21.16 -7.75
CA ASP A 441 -38.43 -19.83 -7.48
C ASP A 441 -37.39 -18.81 -6.99
N ILE A 442 -36.32 -19.26 -6.31
CA ILE A 442 -35.19 -18.41 -5.90
C ILE A 442 -34.03 -18.44 -6.91
N CYS A 443 -34.00 -19.46 -7.77
CA CYS A 443 -33.03 -19.59 -8.86
C CYS A 443 -33.44 -18.87 -10.16
N ALA A 444 -34.70 -18.46 -10.29
CA ALA A 444 -35.13 -17.66 -11.43
C ALA A 444 -34.43 -16.28 -11.36
N PRO A 445 -33.80 -15.82 -12.46
CA PRO A 445 -33.24 -14.48 -12.50
C PRO A 445 -34.35 -13.49 -12.17
N GLN A 446 -34.19 -12.74 -11.08
CA GLN A 446 -35.13 -11.67 -10.77
C GLN A 446 -35.14 -10.72 -11.96
N ASP A 447 -36.32 -10.51 -12.56
CA ASP A 447 -36.51 -9.70 -13.76
C ASP A 447 -35.85 -8.32 -13.57
N VAL A 448 -34.63 -8.17 -14.09
CA VAL A 448 -33.96 -6.88 -14.17
C VAL A 448 -34.82 -6.00 -15.07
N PRO A 449 -35.27 -4.81 -14.62
CA PRO A 449 -36.10 -3.93 -15.43
C PRO A 449 -35.38 -3.60 -16.74
N LYS A 450 -36.01 -3.91 -17.87
CA LYS A 450 -35.48 -3.61 -19.22
C LYS A 450 -35.30 -2.11 -19.41
N GLY A 451 -34.09 -1.62 -19.14
CA GLY A 451 -33.62 -0.27 -19.47
C GLY A 451 -33.34 -0.14 -20.97
N ALA A 452 -33.84 0.94 -21.56
CA ALA A 452 -33.81 1.21 -22.98
C ALA A 452 -32.38 1.43 -23.52
N SER A 453 -32.04 0.71 -24.59
CA SER A 453 -30.84 0.91 -25.41
C SER A 453 -31.00 2.18 -26.27
N GLY A 454 -30.26 3.23 -25.94
CA GLY A 454 -30.10 4.44 -26.72
C GLY A 454 -28.70 4.53 -27.31
N SER A 455 -28.60 4.32 -28.62
CA SER A 455 -27.40 4.49 -29.45
C SER A 455 -26.92 5.95 -29.47
N ILE A 456 -25.67 6.22 -29.09
CA ILE A 456 -25.01 7.51 -29.33
C ILE A 456 -23.79 7.31 -30.24
N HIS A 457 -23.89 7.88 -31.43
CA HIS A 457 -22.79 8.05 -32.38
C HIS A 457 -22.02 9.34 -32.08
N THR A 458 -20.69 9.21 -32.02
CA THR A 458 -19.64 10.09 -32.58
C THR A 458 -19.81 11.63 -32.52
N MET A 459 -18.86 12.32 -31.87
CA MET A 459 -18.13 13.48 -32.44
C MET A 459 -16.83 13.78 -31.66
N LEU A 460 -15.70 13.28 -32.18
CA LEU A 460 -14.37 13.81 -31.85
C LEU A 460 -14.19 15.16 -32.56
N SER A 461 -13.98 16.22 -31.78
CA SER A 461 -13.69 17.56 -32.30
C SER A 461 -12.22 17.89 -32.11
N LEU A 462 -11.54 17.91 -33.24
CA LEU A 462 -10.16 18.32 -33.53
C LEU A 462 -9.93 19.80 -33.17
N ASN A 463 -9.05 20.14 -32.21
CA ASN A 463 -8.52 21.50 -32.00
C ASN A 463 -7.23 21.51 -31.15
N VAL A 464 -6.06 21.14 -31.71
CA VAL A 464 -4.74 21.39 -31.08
C VAL A 464 -3.69 21.81 -32.12
N ALA A 465 -4.02 22.72 -33.05
CA ALA A 465 -3.08 23.16 -34.09
C ALA A 465 -2.76 24.67 -34.12
N VAL A 466 -3.24 25.48 -33.17
CA VAL A 466 -3.16 26.96 -33.30
C VAL A 466 -2.23 27.67 -32.29
N LEU A 467 -1.68 27.00 -31.28
CA LEU A 467 -0.92 27.71 -30.22
C LEU A 467 0.61 27.53 -30.22
N VAL A 468 1.19 26.67 -31.06
CA VAL A 468 2.65 26.38 -31.01
C VAL A 468 3.47 27.20 -32.03
N LEU A 469 2.82 27.91 -32.94
CA LEU A 469 3.50 28.60 -34.07
C LEU A 469 4.14 29.98 -33.80
N PRO A 470 3.91 30.75 -32.71
CA PRO A 470 4.62 32.01 -32.52
C PRO A 470 5.98 31.91 -31.83
N PHE A 471 6.31 30.80 -31.15
CA PHE A 471 7.52 30.74 -30.31
C PHE A 471 8.81 30.36 -31.06
N VAL A 472 8.71 29.82 -32.28
CA VAL A 472 9.90 29.35 -33.03
C VAL A 472 10.56 30.45 -33.88
N MET A 473 9.92 31.61 -34.09
CA MET A 473 10.51 32.71 -34.88
C MET A 473 11.32 33.74 -34.07
N LEU A 474 11.44 33.59 -32.75
CA LEU A 474 12.21 34.51 -31.89
C LEU A 474 13.64 34.04 -31.56
N LEU A 475 14.12 32.96 -32.19
CA LEU A 475 15.46 32.41 -31.98
C LEU A 475 16.26 32.22 -33.30
N CYS A 476 16.18 33.20 -34.20
CA CYS A 476 17.15 33.35 -35.31
C CYS A 476 17.75 34.75 -35.32
#